data_AF-A0A833J1W4-F1
#
_entry.id   AF-A0A833J1W4-F1
#
_cell.length_a   1.000
_cell.length_b   1.000
_cell.length_c   1.000
_cell.angle_alpha   90.00
_cell.angle_beta   90.00
_cell.angle_gamma   90.00
#
_symmetry.space_group_name_H-M   'P 1'
#
loop_
_entity.id
_entity.type
_entity.pdbx_description
1 polymer ?
#
loop_
_entity_poly.entity_id
_entity_poly.type
_entity_poly.pdbx_seq_one_letter_code
_entity_poly.pdbx_strand_id
1 'polypeptide(L)'
;MTPSEDHSIERLALAFLDRSLPRPEWTHASHFAVALWLLRHRPALTAPEEIRRLIMGYNEATGTANTETGGYHHTITLASLRAAAGVLYGHEADVPLHGVLQALMLSPLGHREWLLSHWRQETLSSVRARRIWVEPDLAPLPYPDAFG
;
A
#
# COMPACT_ATOMS: atom_id res chain seq x y z
N MET A 1 -13.01 0.67 9.54
CA MET A 1 -13.87 1.69 8.91
C MET A 1 -13.13 2.21 7.69
N THR A 2 -13.76 2.19 6.52
CA THR A 2 -13.17 2.74 5.29
C THR A 2 -13.52 4.24 5.22
N PRO A 3 -12.55 5.13 4.98
CA PRO A 3 -12.83 6.56 4.75
C PRO A 3 -13.87 6.75 3.63
N SER A 4 -14.89 7.56 3.90
CA SER A 4 -16.00 7.83 2.95
C SER A 4 -15.92 9.20 2.28
N GLU A 5 -14.90 10.00 2.58
CA GLU A 5 -14.71 11.37 2.06
C GLU A 5 -13.24 11.61 1.71
N ASP A 6 -12.96 12.41 0.68
CA ASP A 6 -11.58 12.69 0.21
C ASP A 6 -10.75 13.43 1.26
N HIS A 7 -11.35 14.36 2.01
CA HIS A 7 -10.64 15.06 3.09
C HIS A 7 -10.18 14.09 4.21
N SER A 8 -10.95 13.03 4.47
CA SER A 8 -10.55 12.00 5.41
C SER A 8 -9.33 11.21 4.91
N ILE A 9 -9.25 10.95 3.59
CA ILE A 9 -8.10 10.30 2.96
C ILE A 9 -6.87 11.20 3.01
N GLU A 10 -7.02 12.48 2.67
CA GLU A 10 -5.94 13.46 2.75
C GLU A 10 -5.40 13.60 4.17
N ARG A 11 -6.29 13.72 5.18
CA ARG A 11 -5.89 13.75 6.60
C ARG A 11 -5.04 12.54 6.97
N LEU A 12 -5.43 11.33 6.56
CA LEU A 12 -4.66 10.11 6.82
C LEU A 12 -3.28 10.16 6.15
N ALA A 13 -3.22 10.62 4.89
CA ALA A 13 -1.97 10.70 4.15
C ALA A 13 -1.01 11.73 4.76
N LEU A 14 -1.50 12.92 5.09
CA LEU A 14 -0.70 13.97 5.72
C LEU A 14 -0.22 13.55 7.11
N ALA A 15 -1.08 12.95 7.93
CA ALA A 15 -0.70 12.44 9.25
C ALA A 15 0.29 11.28 9.17
N PHE A 16 0.21 10.42 8.14
CA PHE A 16 1.22 9.39 7.88
C PHE A 16 2.57 10.01 7.52
N LEU A 17 2.59 11.00 6.61
CA LEU A 17 3.81 11.69 6.19
C LEU A 17 4.50 12.43 7.35
N ASP A 18 3.71 13.04 8.23
CA ASP A 18 4.16 13.72 9.45
C ASP A 18 4.45 12.76 10.61
N ARG A 19 4.17 11.47 10.43
CA ARG A 19 4.31 10.42 11.46
C ARG A 19 3.47 10.65 12.72
N SER A 20 2.43 11.47 12.62
CA SER A 20 1.47 11.78 13.68
C SER A 20 0.21 10.93 13.65
N LEU A 21 0.02 10.10 12.61
CA LEU A 21 -1.15 9.21 12.51
C LEU A 21 -1.19 8.18 13.65
N PRO A 22 -2.27 8.14 14.46
CA PRO A 22 -2.39 7.14 15.53
C PRO A 22 -2.40 5.70 15.00
N ARG A 23 -1.67 4.81 15.67
CA ARG A 23 -1.59 3.38 15.34
C ARG A 23 -2.94 2.70 15.08
N PRO A 24 -4.00 2.91 15.89
CA PRO A 24 -5.30 2.31 15.64
C PRO A 24 -5.95 2.72 14.30
N GLU A 25 -5.56 3.89 13.77
CA GLU A 25 -6.04 4.38 12.48
C GLU A 25 -5.23 3.81 11.30
N TRP A 26 -4.09 3.16 11.53
CA TRP A 26 -3.26 2.51 10.50
C TRP A 26 -3.81 1.14 10.07
N THR A 27 -5.07 1.14 9.63
CA THR A 27 -5.82 -0.04 9.21
C THR A 27 -5.50 -0.44 7.77
N HIS A 28 -5.94 -1.64 7.33
CA HIS A 28 -5.77 -2.07 5.94
C HIS A 28 -6.34 -1.07 4.91
N ALA A 29 -7.56 -0.55 5.16
CA ALA A 29 -8.16 0.48 4.32
C ALA A 29 -7.35 1.78 4.32
N SER A 30 -6.77 2.17 5.47
CA SER A 30 -5.93 3.37 5.56
C SER A 30 -4.63 3.24 4.77
N HIS A 31 -4.03 2.04 4.69
CA HIS A 31 -2.86 1.81 3.82
C HIS A 31 -3.20 2.12 2.37
N PHE A 32 -4.34 1.62 1.87
CA PHE A 32 -4.79 1.91 0.50
C PHE A 32 -5.21 3.37 0.32
N ALA A 33 -5.86 3.99 1.29
CA ALA A 33 -6.20 5.41 1.26
C ALA A 33 -4.94 6.27 1.05
N VAL A 34 -3.90 6.03 1.85
CA VAL A 34 -2.62 6.75 1.74
C VAL A 34 -1.93 6.44 0.42
N ALA A 35 -1.90 5.17 -0.01
CA ALA A 35 -1.33 4.79 -1.30
C ALA A 35 -1.98 5.53 -2.48
N LEU A 36 -3.31 5.56 -2.53
CA LEU A 36 -4.07 6.27 -3.57
C LEU A 36 -3.80 7.77 -3.56
N TRP A 37 -3.76 8.39 -2.38
CA TRP A 37 -3.45 9.82 -2.24
C TRP A 37 -2.01 10.13 -2.70
N LEU A 38 -1.03 9.31 -2.31
CA LEU A 38 0.36 9.48 -2.75
C LEU A 38 0.49 9.31 -4.26
N LEU A 39 -0.14 8.28 -4.86
CA LEU A 39 -0.12 8.07 -6.30
C LEU A 39 -0.68 9.28 -7.06
N ARG A 40 -1.76 9.89 -6.57
CA ARG A 40 -2.38 11.04 -7.23
C ARG A 40 -1.64 12.36 -7.00
N HIS A 41 -1.22 12.63 -5.78
CA HIS A 41 -0.78 13.97 -5.38
C HIS A 41 0.74 14.08 -5.16
N ARG A 42 1.42 12.97 -4.89
CA ARG A 42 2.86 12.91 -4.59
C ARG A 42 3.52 11.67 -5.23
N PRO A 43 3.36 11.41 -6.54
CA PRO A 43 3.80 10.16 -7.16
C PRO A 43 5.30 9.88 -6.98
N ALA A 44 6.14 10.91 -6.87
CA ALA A 44 7.56 10.72 -6.56
C ALA A 44 7.82 9.95 -5.25
N LEU A 45 6.91 10.04 -4.27
CA LEU A 45 7.02 9.35 -2.97
C LEU A 45 6.60 7.87 -3.02
N THR A 46 6.03 7.40 -4.14
CA THR A 46 5.65 5.98 -4.29
C THR A 46 6.80 5.12 -4.80
N ALA A 47 7.88 5.74 -5.30
CA ALA A 47 9.08 5.02 -5.72
C ALA A 47 9.58 4.04 -4.64
N PRO A 48 10.13 2.86 -5.01
CA PRO A 48 10.38 1.77 -4.07
C PRO A 48 11.19 2.14 -2.82
N GLU A 49 12.22 2.97 -2.99
CA GLU A 49 13.05 3.42 -1.87
C GLU A 49 12.38 4.51 -1.04
N GLU A 50 11.61 5.40 -1.67
CA GLU A 50 10.88 6.46 -0.97
C GLU A 50 9.79 5.87 -0.07
N ILE A 51 8.94 4.99 -0.62
CA ILE A 51 7.87 4.39 0.17
C ILE A 51 8.43 3.49 1.29
N ARG A 52 9.56 2.81 1.04
CA ARG A 52 10.28 2.06 2.09
C ARG A 52 10.65 3.00 3.24
N ARG A 53 11.31 4.14 2.94
CA ARG A 53 11.72 5.10 3.97
C ARG A 53 10.54 5.68 4.74
N LEU A 54 9.45 6.02 4.05
CA LEU A 54 8.25 6.56 4.68
C LEU A 54 7.62 5.58 5.67
N ILE A 55 7.36 4.33 5.24
CA ILE A 55 6.72 3.33 6.09
C ILE A 55 7.64 2.90 7.23
N MET A 56 8.94 2.72 6.97
CA MET A 56 9.88 2.37 8.05
C MET A 56 9.98 3.47 9.11
N GLY A 57 10.05 4.74 8.69
CA GLY A 57 10.08 5.88 9.60
C GLY A 57 8.77 6.06 10.39
N TYR A 58 7.62 5.80 9.77
CA TYR A 58 6.33 5.76 10.46
C TYR A 58 6.28 4.63 11.51
N ASN A 59 6.74 3.44 11.14
CA ASN A 59 6.81 2.29 12.04
C ASN A 59 7.64 2.63 13.28
N GLU A 60 8.84 3.19 13.11
CA GLU A 60 9.72 3.58 14.22
C GLU A 60 9.09 4.64 15.13
N ALA A 61 8.52 5.69 14.54
CA ALA A 61 7.85 6.77 15.29
C ALA A 61 6.64 6.29 16.11
N THR A 62 6.02 5.18 15.69
CA THR A 62 4.86 4.57 16.36
C THR A 62 5.20 3.29 17.12
N GLY A 63 6.49 3.05 17.41
CA GLY A 63 6.97 1.92 18.22
C GLY A 63 6.82 0.55 17.56
N THR A 64 6.68 0.50 16.23
CA THR A 64 6.69 -0.76 15.45
C THR A 64 8.13 -1.04 15.05
N ALA A 65 8.73 -2.09 15.59
CA ALA A 65 10.06 -2.52 15.15
C ALA A 65 10.03 -3.04 13.71
N ASN A 66 10.98 -2.59 12.89
CA ASN A 66 11.26 -3.18 11.58
C ASN A 66 12.28 -4.30 11.76
N THR A 67 11.85 -5.56 11.64
CA THR A 67 12.69 -6.74 11.84
C THR A 67 12.62 -7.66 10.62
N GLU A 68 13.34 -8.78 10.64
CA GLU A 68 13.25 -9.80 9.59
C GLU A 68 11.87 -10.49 9.55
N THR A 69 11.10 -10.41 10.63
CA THR A 69 9.81 -11.10 10.78
C THR A 69 8.63 -10.16 11.01
N GLY A 70 8.85 -8.85 11.18
CA GLY A 70 7.82 -7.86 11.49
C GLY A 70 8.12 -6.46 10.95
N GLY A 71 7.10 -5.59 10.98
CA GLY A 71 7.20 -4.23 10.44
C GLY A 71 7.10 -4.20 8.91
N TYR A 72 7.95 -3.41 8.26
CA TYR A 72 7.93 -3.21 6.81
C TYR A 72 8.07 -4.52 6.01
N HIS A 73 7.40 -4.60 4.86
CA HIS A 73 7.46 -5.74 3.95
C HIS A 73 7.51 -5.30 2.49
N HIS A 74 8.69 -5.36 1.87
CA HIS A 74 8.93 -4.75 0.58
C HIS A 74 8.08 -5.33 -0.55
N THR A 75 8.07 -6.65 -0.77
CA THR A 75 7.27 -7.25 -1.86
C THR A 75 5.78 -6.93 -1.72
N ILE A 76 5.20 -7.10 -0.53
CA ILE A 76 3.78 -6.79 -0.28
C ILE A 76 3.49 -5.30 -0.51
N THR A 77 4.32 -4.39 0.00
CA THR A 77 4.14 -2.95 -0.21
C THR A 77 4.12 -2.59 -1.69
N LEU A 78 5.09 -3.08 -2.47
CA LEU A 78 5.14 -2.77 -3.91
C LEU A 78 4.00 -3.41 -4.67
N ALA A 79 3.62 -4.65 -4.35
CA ALA A 79 2.49 -5.33 -4.97
C ALA A 79 1.17 -4.59 -4.72
N SER A 80 0.94 -4.14 -3.47
CA SER A 80 -0.23 -3.33 -3.12
C SER A 80 -0.21 -1.96 -3.79
N LEU A 81 0.95 -1.31 -3.95
CA LEU A 81 1.08 -0.06 -4.70
C LEU A 81 0.76 -0.24 -6.18
N ARG A 82 1.28 -1.29 -6.83
CA ARG A 82 0.97 -1.60 -8.23
C ARG A 82 -0.53 -1.86 -8.41
N ALA A 83 -1.15 -2.62 -7.51
CA ALA A 83 -2.59 -2.85 -7.53
C ALA A 83 -3.41 -1.56 -7.33
N ALA A 84 -3.03 -0.72 -6.36
CA ALA A 84 -3.68 0.57 -6.14
C ALA A 84 -3.55 1.50 -7.36
N ALA A 85 -2.39 1.54 -8.01
CA ALA A 85 -2.16 2.29 -9.24
C ALA A 85 -3.03 1.77 -10.40
N GLY A 86 -3.07 0.45 -10.60
CA GLY A 86 -3.90 -0.17 -11.63
C GLY A 86 -5.40 0.14 -11.47
N VAL A 87 -5.89 0.14 -10.23
CA VAL A 87 -7.27 0.56 -9.95
C VAL A 87 -7.44 2.05 -10.21
N LEU A 88 -6.59 2.91 -9.64
CA LEU A 88 -6.68 4.36 -9.77
C LEU A 88 -6.66 4.84 -11.23
N TYR A 89 -5.73 4.31 -12.04
CA TYR A 89 -5.57 4.70 -13.44
C TYR A 89 -6.62 4.07 -14.37
N GLY A 90 -7.42 3.11 -13.87
CA GLY A 90 -8.61 2.61 -14.56
C GLY A 90 -9.81 3.55 -14.48
N HIS A 91 -9.75 4.59 -13.64
CA HIS A 91 -10.78 5.62 -13.53
C HIS A 91 -10.35 6.94 -14.20
N GLU A 92 -11.32 7.84 -14.40
CA GLU A 92 -11.07 9.22 -14.82
C GLU A 92 -10.21 9.97 -13.78
N ALA A 93 -9.37 10.91 -14.25
CA ALA A 93 -8.35 11.54 -13.41
C ALA A 93 -8.92 12.32 -12.21
N ASP A 94 -10.12 12.85 -12.33
CA ASP A 94 -10.84 13.65 -11.35
C ASP A 94 -11.83 12.84 -10.49
N VAL A 95 -11.90 11.51 -10.65
CA VAL A 95 -12.75 10.66 -9.82
C VAL A 95 -12.41 10.89 -8.33
N PRO A 96 -13.39 11.06 -7.43
CA PRO A 96 -13.11 11.18 -6.01
C PRO A 96 -12.41 9.96 -5.43
N LEU A 97 -11.36 10.16 -4.62
CA LEU A 97 -10.54 9.07 -4.08
C LEU A 97 -11.33 8.13 -3.17
N HIS A 98 -12.31 8.62 -2.42
CA HIS A 98 -13.16 7.77 -1.57
C HIS A 98 -13.96 6.76 -2.37
N GLY A 99 -14.41 7.12 -3.58
CA GLY A 99 -15.08 6.20 -4.50
C GLY A 99 -14.14 5.10 -4.99
N VAL A 100 -12.92 5.48 -5.38
CA VAL A 100 -11.87 4.52 -5.79
C VAL A 100 -11.50 3.57 -4.65
N LEU A 101 -11.32 4.11 -3.43
CA LEU A 101 -11.02 3.32 -2.24
C LEU A 101 -12.16 2.36 -1.91
N GLN A 102 -13.41 2.82 -1.98
CA GLN A 102 -14.58 1.97 -1.74
C GLN A 102 -14.63 0.81 -2.75
N ALA A 103 -14.46 1.10 -4.04
CA ALA A 103 -14.43 0.07 -5.09
C ALA A 103 -13.29 -0.94 -4.86
N LEU A 104 -12.09 -0.46 -4.49
CA LEU A 104 -10.94 -1.32 -4.18
C LEU A 104 -11.25 -2.23 -3.00
N MET A 105 -11.78 -1.68 -1.90
CA MET A 105 -12.09 -2.44 -0.68
C MET A 105 -13.23 -3.45 -0.86
N LEU A 106 -14.13 -3.24 -1.82
CA LEU A 106 -15.18 -4.20 -2.21
C LEU A 106 -14.68 -5.30 -3.17
N SER A 107 -13.51 -5.09 -3.80
CA SER A 107 -12.87 -6.07 -4.67
C SER A 107 -12.03 -7.08 -3.85
N PRO A 108 -11.51 -8.16 -4.48
CA PRO A 108 -10.56 -9.05 -3.82
C PRO A 108 -9.34 -8.33 -3.21
N LEU A 109 -8.93 -7.19 -3.75
CA LEU A 109 -7.79 -6.41 -3.25
C LEU A 109 -7.99 -5.88 -1.82
N GLY A 110 -9.25 -5.76 -1.36
CA GLY A 110 -9.59 -5.41 0.02
C GLY A 110 -9.26 -6.50 1.05
N HIS A 111 -8.83 -7.68 0.60
CA HIS A 111 -8.48 -8.84 1.43
C HIS A 111 -7.03 -9.24 1.19
N ARG A 112 -6.20 -9.31 2.23
CA ARG A 112 -4.75 -9.58 2.11
C ARG A 112 -4.42 -10.88 1.38
N GLU A 113 -5.37 -11.82 1.41
CA GLU A 113 -5.31 -13.14 0.79
C GLU A 113 -5.20 -13.08 -0.75
N TRP A 114 -5.55 -11.95 -1.39
CA TRP A 114 -5.40 -11.78 -2.85
C TRP A 114 -3.97 -12.05 -3.33
N LEU A 115 -2.97 -11.75 -2.48
CA LEU A 115 -1.56 -12.01 -2.78
C LEU A 115 -1.27 -13.50 -2.97
N LEU A 116 -2.04 -14.39 -2.34
CA LEU A 116 -1.85 -15.84 -2.44
C LEU A 116 -2.34 -16.42 -3.79
N SER A 117 -3.02 -15.62 -4.61
CA SER A 117 -3.28 -15.97 -6.01
C SER A 117 -2.03 -15.80 -6.89
N HIS A 118 -1.01 -15.07 -6.43
CA HIS A 118 0.18 -14.70 -7.19
C HIS A 118 1.47 -15.26 -6.59
N TRP A 119 1.55 -15.35 -5.26
CA TRP A 119 2.69 -15.90 -4.55
C TRP A 119 2.30 -17.08 -3.67
N ARG A 120 3.21 -18.04 -3.54
CA ARG A 120 3.18 -19.04 -2.47
C ARG A 120 3.34 -18.37 -1.10
N GLN A 121 2.72 -18.95 -0.09
CA GLN A 121 2.83 -18.46 1.29
C GLN A 121 4.28 -18.50 1.79
N GLU A 122 5.04 -19.53 1.41
CA GLU A 122 6.46 -19.70 1.74
C GLU A 122 7.31 -18.56 1.14
N THR A 123 6.95 -18.10 -0.06
CA THR A 123 7.64 -17.02 -0.74
C THR A 123 7.40 -15.68 -0.04
N LEU A 124 6.14 -15.36 0.27
CA LEU A 124 5.79 -14.12 1.00
C LEU A 124 6.32 -14.11 2.44
N SER A 125 6.33 -15.25 3.13
CA SER A 125 6.85 -15.31 4.50
C SER A 125 8.38 -15.25 4.60
N SER A 126 9.10 -15.31 3.47
CA SER A 126 10.55 -15.27 3.45
C SER A 126 11.13 -13.90 3.86
N VAL A 127 12.26 -13.92 4.57
CA VAL A 127 13.05 -12.70 4.88
C VAL A 127 13.45 -11.97 3.60
N ARG A 128 13.69 -12.72 2.51
CA ARG A 128 14.01 -12.15 1.20
C ARG A 128 12.88 -11.29 0.66
N ALA A 129 11.63 -11.77 0.64
CA ALA A 129 10.47 -11.00 0.18
C ALA A 129 10.14 -9.81 1.08
N ARG A 130 10.50 -9.89 2.37
CA ARG A 130 10.41 -8.73 3.27
C ARG A 130 11.43 -7.63 2.90
N ARG A 131 12.64 -8.01 2.49
CA ARG A 131 13.75 -7.10 2.21
C ARG A 131 13.75 -6.52 0.81
N ILE A 132 13.57 -7.36 -0.20
CA ILE A 132 13.68 -7.02 -1.63
C ILE A 132 12.47 -7.55 -2.40
N TRP A 133 12.29 -7.03 -3.62
CA TRP A 133 11.21 -7.49 -4.49
C TRP A 133 11.51 -8.92 -4.93
N VAL A 134 10.47 -9.76 -4.89
CA VAL A 134 10.50 -11.13 -5.36
C VAL A 134 9.30 -11.31 -6.28
N GLU A 135 9.57 -11.73 -7.51
CA GLU A 135 8.52 -11.94 -8.52
C GLU A 135 7.47 -12.97 -8.07
N PRO A 136 6.22 -12.84 -8.52
CA PRO A 136 5.18 -13.86 -8.34
C PRO A 136 5.64 -15.25 -8.84
N ASP A 137 5.40 -16.28 -8.04
CA ASP A 137 5.79 -17.68 -8.33
C ASP A 137 4.60 -18.64 -8.52
N LEU A 138 3.37 -18.11 -8.55
CA LEU A 138 2.15 -18.84 -8.94
C LEU A 138 1.53 -18.28 -10.22
N ALA A 139 1.30 -16.97 -10.27
CA ALA A 139 0.71 -16.29 -11.43
C ALA A 139 1.22 -14.85 -11.53
N PRO A 140 1.47 -14.33 -12.74
CA PRO A 140 1.96 -12.97 -12.92
C PRO A 140 0.99 -11.95 -12.32
N LEU A 141 1.54 -10.85 -11.81
CA LEU A 141 0.73 -9.74 -11.33
C LEU A 141 0.15 -9.00 -12.55
N PRO A 142 -1.18 -8.78 -12.63
CA PRO A 142 -1.81 -8.13 -13.78
C PRO A 142 -1.62 -6.60 -13.80
N TYR A 143 -0.91 -6.07 -12.81
CA TYR A 143 -0.64 -4.65 -12.66
C TYR A 143 0.80 -4.36 -13.10
N PRO A 144 1.00 -3.44 -14.06
CA PRO A 144 2.33 -3.08 -14.53
C PRO A 144 3.15 -2.48 -13.39
N ASP A 145 4.46 -2.35 -13.63
CA ASP A 145 5.29 -1.57 -12.73
C ASP A 145 4.75 -0.15 -12.66
N ALA A 146 4.34 0.28 -11.46
CA ALA A 146 3.78 1.61 -11.22
C ALA A 146 4.87 2.71 -11.18
N PHE A 147 6.12 2.34 -11.51
CA PHE A 147 7.33 3.14 -11.33
C PHE A 147 8.04 3.39 -12.67
N GLY A 148 7.26 3.60 -13.73
CA GLY A 148 7.72 3.97 -15.07
C GLY A 148 7.23 5.35 -15.46
#